data_AF-A0A2J6WCM2-F1
#
_entry.id   AF-A0A2J6WCM2-F1
#
_cell.length_a   1.000
_cell.length_b   1.000
_cell.length_c   1.000
_cell.angle_alpha   90.00
_cell.angle_beta   90.00
_cell.angle_gamma   90.00
#
_symmetry.space_group_name_H-M   'P 1'
#
loop_
_entity.id
_entity.type
_entity.pdbx_description
1 polymer ?
#
loop_
_entity_poly.entity_id
_entity_poly.type
_entity_poly.pdbx_seq_one_letter_code
_entity_poly.pdbx_strand_id
1 'polypeptide(L)'
;MAWGISPRKTAVIPLNDYNPNHYLTLLYYAFNNLNWRVGYFDRDGIIGYTKLSWQSYAEEISVRILGNNAVIKSECVGYQFFFTDYDKNAKNLELLYNEISYVEFHLKDSLQTSTQELIDSIPDNQFIRLDNPPLGYKEKLMGFLSVFKPAPGYTVTPVLVVLNIAIFFITWAIMIGRVVAIAMLSKQNGHADALQNLNMEDIYLSLGFNNRTQVLSGQVWRLITGTFLHFSLLHIAGNMLVLIYIGSLLESKLGKWNYLILYLLTGICASITSVVWNHSGVMAGASGAIFGLFGILLALLSTNFYEANAKRALLISTAIFVAYSIIPIGRQVDHAAHFGGLLSGYAFGWLAYLGLKHQKTLTATLSATAFTVLATAICIIAAPVYQLKELSELGAQTQRLTNELNQDFYYTDSLNRQQRLQLLSKKSMLKVDTLGRIGKNIGKLRLPEKQHKIALIKSKIIDLEQQVYRLLYLEFKEDNKTKYRQQIYSTTNKINDLRSEWGTLEDNE
;
A
#
# COMPACT_ATOMS: atom_id res chain seq x y z
N MET A 1 -19.43 -20.16 19.79
CA MET A 1 -18.41 -19.28 19.18
C MET A 1 -17.92 -19.80 17.84
N ALA A 2 -18.39 -19.20 16.75
CA ALA A 2 -17.83 -19.41 15.41
C ALA A 2 -16.69 -18.40 15.16
N TRP A 3 -15.55 -18.88 14.68
CA TRP A 3 -14.41 -18.07 14.24
C TRP A 3 -14.35 -18.11 12.71
N GLY A 4 -14.31 -16.94 12.05
CA GLY A 4 -14.26 -16.84 10.59
C GLY A 4 -14.40 -15.41 10.05
N ILE A 5 -14.08 -15.27 8.76
CA ILE A 5 -14.15 -14.05 7.95
C ILE A 5 -15.57 -13.44 7.89
N SER A 6 -16.57 -14.28 8.09
CA SER A 6 -17.99 -13.93 8.15
C SER A 6 -18.72 -15.00 8.95
N PRO A 7 -18.78 -14.88 10.28
CA PRO A 7 -19.51 -15.83 11.07
C PRO A 7 -20.97 -15.84 10.62
N ARG A 8 -21.57 -17.03 10.61
CA ARG A 8 -22.95 -17.23 10.21
C ARG A 8 -23.59 -18.34 11.02
N LYS A 9 -24.91 -18.29 11.11
CA LYS A 9 -25.73 -19.41 11.58
C LYS A 9 -26.85 -19.66 10.58
N THR A 10 -27.03 -20.93 10.23
CA THR A 10 -28.08 -21.38 9.31
C THR A 10 -28.96 -22.36 10.06
N ALA A 11 -30.25 -22.28 9.78
CA ALA A 11 -31.25 -23.19 10.29
C ALA A 11 -32.25 -23.50 9.19
N VAL A 12 -32.77 -24.72 9.20
CA VAL A 12 -33.79 -25.18 8.24
C VAL A 12 -35.05 -25.46 9.05
N ILE A 13 -36.14 -24.80 8.67
CA ILE A 13 -37.46 -25.02 9.26
C ILE A 13 -38.30 -25.81 8.26
N PRO A 14 -38.76 -27.02 8.61
CA PRO A 14 -39.74 -27.72 7.81
C PRO A 14 -41.09 -27.01 7.94
N LEU A 15 -41.68 -26.62 6.82
CA LEU A 15 -42.98 -25.96 6.79
C LEU A 15 -44.13 -26.96 6.91
N ASN A 16 -43.91 -28.25 6.61
CA ASN A 16 -44.90 -29.34 6.81
C ASN A 16 -46.32 -28.97 6.33
N ASP A 17 -46.43 -28.47 5.09
CA ASP A 17 -47.68 -28.05 4.43
C ASP A 17 -48.27 -26.71 4.93
N TYR A 18 -47.53 -26.00 5.77
CA TYR A 18 -47.83 -24.61 6.13
C TYR A 18 -47.71 -23.70 4.91
N ASN A 19 -48.71 -22.83 4.71
CA ASN A 19 -48.78 -21.95 3.53
C ASN A 19 -47.54 -21.04 3.44
N PRO A 20 -46.73 -21.14 2.38
CA PRO A 20 -45.54 -20.31 2.19
C PRO A 20 -45.80 -18.81 2.27
N ASN A 21 -46.94 -18.35 1.73
CA ASN A 21 -47.31 -16.94 1.74
C ASN A 21 -47.63 -16.46 3.15
N HIS A 22 -48.32 -17.28 3.96
CA HIS A 22 -48.55 -16.96 5.38
C HIS A 22 -47.22 -16.83 6.12
N TYR A 23 -46.27 -17.73 5.85
CA TYR A 23 -44.95 -17.68 6.48
C TYR A 23 -44.16 -16.43 6.07
N LEU A 24 -44.20 -16.02 4.80
CA LEU A 24 -43.60 -14.77 4.33
C LEU A 24 -44.21 -13.54 5.01
N THR A 25 -45.52 -13.53 5.21
CA THR A 25 -46.21 -12.46 5.93
C THR A 25 -45.72 -12.36 7.36
N LEU A 26 -45.64 -13.48 8.08
CA LEU A 26 -45.09 -13.51 9.44
C LEU A 26 -43.66 -12.96 9.48
N LEU A 27 -42.82 -13.36 8.52
CA LEU A 27 -41.44 -12.88 8.40
C LEU A 27 -41.37 -11.37 8.14
N TYR A 28 -42.21 -10.84 7.24
CA TYR A 28 -42.23 -9.41 6.91
C TYR A 28 -42.56 -8.56 8.14
N TYR A 29 -43.60 -8.93 8.88
CA TYR A 29 -43.96 -8.23 10.13
C TYR A 29 -42.90 -8.42 11.21
N ALA A 30 -42.32 -9.61 11.36
CA ALA A 30 -41.25 -9.85 12.32
C ALA A 30 -40.01 -8.99 12.05
N PHE A 31 -39.60 -8.87 10.79
CA PHE A 31 -38.48 -7.99 10.40
C PHE A 31 -38.78 -6.53 10.74
N ASN A 32 -40.00 -6.07 10.47
CA ASN A 32 -40.42 -4.70 10.78
C ASN A 32 -40.48 -4.44 12.30
N ASN A 33 -41.02 -5.37 13.10
CA ASN A 33 -41.09 -5.26 14.56
C ASN A 33 -39.68 -5.22 15.20
N LEU A 34 -38.77 -6.05 14.71
CA LEU A 34 -37.36 -6.05 15.10
C LEU A 34 -36.61 -4.79 14.62
N ASN A 35 -37.28 -3.90 13.88
CA ASN A 35 -36.71 -2.72 13.24
C ASN A 35 -35.52 -3.07 12.33
N TRP A 36 -35.59 -4.23 11.67
CA TRP A 36 -34.63 -4.65 10.66
C TRP A 36 -35.02 -4.08 9.31
N ARG A 37 -34.04 -3.54 8.59
CA ARG A 37 -34.30 -2.92 7.28
C ARG A 37 -34.47 -4.00 6.24
N VAL A 38 -35.68 -4.19 5.73
CA VAL A 38 -35.94 -5.11 4.61
C VAL A 38 -35.29 -4.54 3.35
N GLY A 39 -34.35 -5.29 2.77
CA GLY A 39 -33.65 -4.92 1.54
C GLY A 39 -34.17 -5.66 0.30
N TYR A 40 -34.77 -6.83 0.49
CA TYR A 40 -35.39 -7.63 -0.57
C TYR A 40 -36.57 -8.41 -0.01
N PHE A 41 -37.68 -8.47 -0.74
CA PHE A 41 -38.87 -9.23 -0.36
C PHE A 41 -39.63 -9.66 -1.61
N ASP A 42 -39.82 -10.97 -1.78
CA ASP A 42 -40.56 -11.58 -2.89
C ASP A 42 -41.16 -12.93 -2.44
N ARG A 43 -41.84 -13.64 -3.35
CA ARG A 43 -42.48 -14.95 -3.12
C ARG A 43 -41.48 -16.06 -2.77
N ASP A 44 -40.22 -15.90 -3.16
CA ASP A 44 -39.17 -16.89 -2.88
C ASP A 44 -38.44 -16.63 -1.54
N GLY A 45 -38.64 -15.47 -0.91
CA GLY A 45 -37.98 -15.15 0.35
C GLY A 45 -37.86 -13.67 0.71
N ILE A 46 -37.20 -13.42 1.84
CA ILE A 46 -36.92 -12.09 2.38
C ILE A 46 -35.44 -11.95 2.75
N ILE A 47 -34.87 -10.76 2.53
CA ILE A 47 -33.56 -10.37 3.04
C ILE A 47 -33.70 -9.04 3.77
N GLY A 48 -33.12 -8.95 4.95
CA GLY A 48 -33.10 -7.74 5.74
C GLY A 48 -31.84 -7.63 6.59
N TYR A 49 -31.63 -6.43 7.14
CA TYR A 49 -30.39 -6.08 7.81
C TYR A 49 -30.64 -5.53 9.22
N THR A 50 -29.84 -6.00 10.18
CA THR A 50 -29.87 -5.45 11.54
C THR A 50 -29.33 -4.02 11.60
N LYS A 51 -29.55 -3.35 12.74
CA LYS A 51 -28.98 -2.03 12.99
C LYS A 51 -27.45 -2.11 13.17
N LEU A 52 -26.76 -1.09 12.68
CA LEU A 52 -25.33 -0.88 12.96
C LEU A 52 -25.09 -0.74 14.47
N SER A 53 -24.04 -1.38 14.98
CA SER A 53 -23.59 -1.24 16.38
C SER A 53 -22.06 -1.11 16.44
N TRP A 54 -21.53 -0.61 17.56
CA TRP A 54 -20.08 -0.49 17.78
C TRP A 54 -19.30 -1.82 17.65
N GLN A 55 -20.00 -2.94 17.78
CA GLN A 55 -19.42 -4.28 17.74
C GLN A 55 -19.82 -5.06 16.47
N SER A 56 -20.59 -4.48 15.54
CA SER A 56 -21.00 -5.14 14.30
C SER A 56 -21.44 -4.15 13.21
N TYR A 57 -20.97 -4.39 11.99
CA TYR A 57 -21.26 -3.59 10.79
C TYR A 57 -22.57 -4.00 10.09
N ALA A 58 -23.58 -4.39 10.89
CA ALA A 58 -24.84 -5.05 10.50
C ALA A 58 -24.71 -6.52 10.07
N GLU A 59 -25.74 -7.29 10.40
CA GLU A 59 -25.95 -8.68 9.95
C GLU A 59 -27.04 -8.72 8.88
N GLU A 60 -26.81 -9.51 7.85
CA GLU A 60 -27.80 -9.90 6.85
C GLU A 60 -28.56 -11.10 7.38
N ILE A 61 -29.88 -11.00 7.45
CA ILE A 61 -30.78 -12.12 7.68
C ILE A 61 -31.49 -12.39 6.37
N SER A 62 -31.27 -13.58 5.82
CA SER A 62 -31.95 -14.07 4.62
C SER A 62 -32.77 -15.30 4.94
N VAL A 63 -34.02 -15.31 4.50
CA VAL A 63 -34.90 -16.48 4.56
C VAL A 63 -35.33 -16.83 3.14
N ARG A 64 -35.09 -18.07 2.73
CA ARG A 64 -35.53 -18.60 1.43
C ARG A 64 -36.50 -19.73 1.61
N ILE A 65 -37.55 -19.73 0.81
CA ILE A 65 -38.50 -20.84 0.75
C ILE A 65 -38.07 -21.77 -0.39
N LEU A 66 -37.76 -23.02 -0.05
CA LEU A 66 -37.32 -24.06 -0.98
C LEU A 66 -38.21 -25.29 -0.81
N GLY A 67 -39.23 -25.42 -1.65
CA GLY A 67 -40.23 -26.47 -1.53
C GLY A 67 -40.96 -26.37 -0.18
N ASN A 68 -40.91 -27.44 0.63
CA ASN A 68 -41.55 -27.48 1.95
C ASN A 68 -40.63 -27.04 3.10
N ASN A 69 -39.54 -26.32 2.82
CA ASN A 69 -38.56 -25.88 3.82
C ASN A 69 -38.29 -24.37 3.71
N ALA A 70 -38.17 -23.71 4.86
CA ALA A 70 -37.60 -22.37 4.97
C ALA A 70 -36.14 -22.46 5.44
N VAL A 71 -35.21 -22.02 4.61
CA VAL A 71 -33.78 -21.94 4.94
C VAL A 71 -33.49 -20.53 5.44
N ILE A 72 -33.22 -20.41 6.73
CA ILE A 72 -32.92 -19.16 7.43
C ILE A 72 -31.43 -19.06 7.65
N LYS A 73 -30.88 -17.89 7.37
CA LYS A 73 -29.46 -17.61 7.51
C LYS A 73 -29.28 -16.22 8.09
N SER A 74 -28.50 -16.11 9.17
CA SER A 74 -27.97 -14.83 9.65
C SER A 74 -26.45 -14.84 9.46
N GLU A 75 -25.92 -13.80 8.84
CA GLU A 75 -24.52 -13.64 8.49
C GLU A 75 -24.04 -12.19 8.68
N CYS A 76 -22.78 -11.99 9.06
CA CYS A 76 -22.21 -10.65 9.12
C CYS A 76 -21.98 -10.04 7.72
N VAL A 77 -22.50 -8.83 7.47
CA VAL A 77 -22.30 -8.13 6.18
C VAL A 77 -20.86 -7.68 6.02
N GLY A 78 -20.27 -7.21 7.12
CA GLY A 78 -18.88 -6.77 7.20
C GLY A 78 -17.99 -7.83 7.85
N TYR A 79 -17.01 -7.33 8.59
CA TYR A 79 -16.07 -8.12 9.36
C TYR A 79 -16.20 -7.77 10.84
N GLN A 80 -16.37 -8.76 11.70
CA GLN A 80 -16.28 -8.53 13.15
C GLN A 80 -14.83 -8.46 13.60
N PHE A 81 -14.57 -7.60 14.59
CA PHE A 81 -13.26 -7.45 15.20
C PHE A 81 -12.76 -8.81 15.71
N PHE A 82 -11.54 -9.22 15.30
CA PHE A 82 -10.95 -10.55 15.53
C PHE A 82 -11.69 -11.76 14.94
N PHE A 83 -12.46 -11.60 13.84
CA PHE A 83 -13.08 -12.74 13.13
C PHE A 83 -14.03 -13.57 14.04
N THR A 84 -14.61 -12.95 15.07
CA THR A 84 -15.37 -13.69 16.11
C THR A 84 -16.83 -13.24 16.15
N ASP A 85 -17.76 -14.21 16.12
CA ASP A 85 -19.21 -13.98 16.09
C ASP A 85 -19.77 -13.34 17.37
N TYR A 86 -19.14 -13.63 18.50
CA TYR A 86 -19.69 -13.39 19.85
C TYR A 86 -21.14 -13.94 20.00
N ASP A 87 -21.44 -15.04 19.30
CA ASP A 87 -22.75 -15.71 19.19
C ASP A 87 -23.91 -14.80 18.74
N LYS A 88 -23.62 -13.71 18.01
CA LYS A 88 -24.64 -12.77 17.54
C LYS A 88 -25.58 -13.36 16.50
N ASN A 89 -25.05 -14.08 15.50
CA ASN A 89 -25.90 -14.71 14.51
C ASN A 89 -26.84 -15.74 15.15
N ALA A 90 -26.39 -16.41 16.23
CA ALA A 90 -27.27 -17.27 17.02
C ALA A 90 -28.41 -16.51 17.69
N LYS A 91 -28.11 -15.38 18.34
CA LYS A 91 -29.11 -14.52 18.98
C LYS A 91 -30.08 -13.91 17.97
N ASN A 92 -29.61 -13.54 16.77
CA ASN A 92 -30.47 -13.03 15.71
C ASN A 92 -31.50 -14.08 15.25
N LEU A 93 -31.08 -15.34 15.09
CA LEU A 93 -32.02 -16.42 14.77
C LEU A 93 -33.05 -16.61 15.89
N GLU A 94 -32.61 -16.60 17.14
CA GLU A 94 -33.50 -16.74 18.30
C GLU A 94 -34.51 -15.57 18.41
N LEU A 95 -34.05 -14.34 18.22
CA LEU A 95 -34.90 -13.15 18.15
C LEU A 95 -35.94 -13.28 17.03
N LEU A 96 -35.52 -13.72 15.85
CA LEU A 96 -36.41 -13.92 14.73
C LEU A 96 -37.46 -14.99 15.04
N TYR A 97 -37.08 -16.11 15.65
CA TYR A 97 -38.04 -17.17 16.02
C TYR A 97 -39.07 -16.69 17.03
N ASN A 98 -38.63 -16.02 18.08
CA ASN A 98 -39.52 -15.49 19.10
C ASN A 98 -40.48 -14.46 18.50
N GLU A 99 -40.00 -13.61 17.58
CA GLU A 99 -40.83 -12.61 16.93
C GLU A 99 -41.83 -13.23 15.94
N ILE A 100 -41.45 -14.26 15.18
CA ILE A 100 -42.38 -14.99 14.31
C ILE A 100 -43.53 -15.57 15.14
N SER A 101 -43.23 -16.22 16.26
CA SER A 101 -44.27 -16.77 17.15
C SER A 101 -45.14 -15.68 17.78
N TYR A 102 -44.55 -14.53 18.12
CA TYR A 102 -45.31 -13.38 18.62
C TYR A 102 -46.28 -12.85 17.55
N VAL A 103 -45.79 -12.62 16.33
CA VAL A 103 -46.58 -12.13 15.20
C VAL A 103 -47.68 -13.13 14.84
N GLU A 104 -47.38 -14.42 14.80
CA GLU A 104 -48.36 -15.48 14.50
C GLU A 104 -49.50 -15.51 15.52
N PHE A 105 -49.18 -15.37 16.80
CA PHE A 105 -50.19 -15.30 17.85
C PHE A 105 -51.11 -14.08 17.70
N HIS A 106 -50.56 -12.91 17.34
CA HIS A 106 -51.34 -11.66 17.24
C HIS A 106 -52.08 -11.49 15.90
N LEU A 107 -51.59 -12.10 14.82
CA LEU A 107 -52.23 -12.09 13.51
C LEU A 107 -53.19 -13.26 13.30
N LYS A 108 -53.33 -14.18 14.25
CA LYS A 108 -54.08 -15.44 14.07
C LYS A 108 -55.44 -15.28 13.37
N ASP A 109 -56.21 -14.26 13.74
CA ASP A 109 -57.56 -14.02 13.22
C ASP A 109 -57.58 -13.20 11.92
N SER A 110 -56.50 -12.48 11.59
CA SER A 110 -56.38 -11.59 10.41
C SER A 110 -55.33 -12.05 9.40
N LEU A 111 -54.63 -13.16 9.65
CA LEU A 111 -53.45 -13.61 8.89
C LEU A 111 -53.76 -13.76 7.41
N GLN A 112 -54.92 -14.33 7.07
CA GLN A 112 -55.35 -14.53 5.69
C GLN A 112 -55.47 -13.19 4.95
N THR A 113 -56.16 -12.22 5.56
CA THR A 113 -56.37 -10.89 4.97
C THR A 113 -55.05 -10.12 4.84
N SER A 114 -54.23 -10.10 5.90
CA SER A 114 -52.92 -9.45 5.87
C SER A 114 -51.95 -10.11 4.89
N THR A 115 -52.07 -11.43 4.66
CA THR A 115 -51.30 -12.11 3.62
C THR A 115 -51.70 -11.62 2.25
N GLN A 116 -53.00 -11.59 1.95
CA GLN A 116 -53.49 -11.19 0.64
C GLN A 116 -53.06 -9.75 0.31
N GLU A 117 -53.26 -8.80 1.23
CA GLU A 117 -52.82 -7.40 1.08
C GLU A 117 -51.32 -7.28 0.84
N LEU A 118 -50.50 -8.03 1.58
CA LEU A 118 -49.05 -7.97 1.46
C LEU A 118 -48.56 -8.57 0.14
N ILE A 119 -49.07 -9.74 -0.25
CA ILE A 119 -48.67 -10.41 -1.49
C ILE A 119 -49.09 -9.59 -2.72
N ASP A 120 -50.27 -8.96 -2.69
CA ASP A 120 -50.75 -8.09 -3.76
C ASP A 120 -49.94 -6.78 -3.86
N SER A 121 -49.26 -6.38 -2.78
CA SER A 121 -48.37 -5.22 -2.76
C SER A 121 -46.97 -5.48 -3.34
N ILE A 122 -46.60 -6.75 -3.57
CA ILE A 122 -45.30 -7.10 -4.15
C ILE A 122 -45.33 -6.77 -5.65
N PRO A 123 -44.50 -5.84 -6.15
CA PRO A 123 -44.48 -5.52 -7.58
C PRO A 123 -43.94 -6.70 -8.40
N ASP A 124 -44.59 -7.03 -9.52
CA ASP A 124 -44.26 -8.16 -10.42
C ASP A 124 -42.82 -8.19 -10.96
N ASN A 125 -42.06 -7.09 -10.81
CA ASN A 125 -40.71 -6.94 -11.34
C ASN A 125 -39.75 -6.39 -10.28
N GLN A 126 -39.21 -7.27 -9.41
CA GLN A 126 -38.00 -6.93 -8.64
C GLN A 126 -36.75 -7.57 -9.26
N PHE A 127 -35.85 -6.71 -9.73
CA PHE A 127 -34.64 -7.01 -10.51
C PHE A 127 -33.55 -7.81 -9.77
N ILE A 128 -33.76 -8.24 -8.52
CA ILE A 128 -32.74 -8.93 -7.72
C ILE A 128 -33.11 -10.40 -7.63
N ARG A 129 -32.59 -11.22 -8.54
CA ARG A 129 -32.63 -12.67 -8.34
C ARG A 129 -31.82 -13.04 -7.10
N LEU A 130 -32.44 -13.75 -6.17
CA LEU A 130 -31.83 -14.31 -4.95
C LEU A 130 -30.53 -15.10 -5.24
N ASP A 131 -30.31 -15.56 -6.47
CA ASP A 131 -29.16 -16.34 -6.93
C ASP A 131 -27.81 -15.66 -6.63
N ASN A 132 -27.77 -14.33 -6.53
CA ASN A 132 -26.57 -13.56 -6.21
C ASN A 132 -26.76 -12.78 -4.90
N PRO A 133 -26.51 -13.38 -3.72
CA PRO A 133 -26.44 -12.61 -2.49
C PRO A 133 -25.44 -11.44 -2.67
N PRO A 134 -25.70 -10.29 -2.02
CA PRO A 134 -24.84 -9.11 -2.14
C PRO A 134 -23.39 -9.44 -1.74
N LEU A 135 -23.17 -10.50 -0.97
CA LEU A 135 -21.88 -10.97 -0.50
C LEU A 135 -21.54 -12.32 -1.16
N GLY A 136 -20.67 -12.31 -2.16
CA GLY A 136 -20.19 -13.54 -2.82
C GLY A 136 -19.18 -14.32 -1.98
N TYR A 137 -19.08 -15.64 -2.23
CA TYR A 137 -18.14 -16.67 -1.71
C TYR A 137 -17.80 -16.73 -0.20
N LYS A 138 -18.30 -15.83 0.64
CA LYS A 138 -18.14 -15.93 2.11
C LYS A 138 -18.60 -17.29 2.70
N GLU A 139 -19.39 -18.04 1.94
CA GLU A 139 -20.02 -19.31 2.32
C GLU A 139 -19.11 -20.47 2.76
N LYS A 140 -17.78 -20.42 2.60
CA LYS A 140 -16.92 -21.62 2.77
C LYS A 140 -15.66 -21.46 3.63
N LEU A 141 -15.47 -20.31 4.29
CA LEU A 141 -14.27 -20.06 5.11
C LEU A 141 -14.49 -20.47 6.58
N MET A 142 -14.47 -21.78 6.83
CA MET A 142 -14.59 -22.35 8.19
C MET A 142 -13.20 -22.55 8.83
N GLY A 143 -12.85 -21.71 9.81
CA GLY A 143 -11.64 -21.83 10.64
C GLY A 143 -10.38 -21.10 10.14
N PHE A 144 -9.38 -20.88 11.01
CA PHE A 144 -8.18 -20.07 10.71
C PHE A 144 -7.42 -20.51 9.47
N LEU A 145 -7.29 -21.82 9.28
CA LEU A 145 -6.55 -22.35 8.15
C LEU A 145 -7.30 -22.27 6.82
N SER A 146 -8.62 -21.99 6.82
CA SER A 146 -9.38 -21.92 5.56
C SER A 146 -9.00 -20.71 4.72
N VAL A 147 -8.49 -19.64 5.33
CA VAL A 147 -8.08 -18.41 4.63
C VAL A 147 -6.88 -18.66 3.69
N PHE A 148 -6.14 -19.73 3.91
CA PHE A 148 -4.98 -20.14 3.10
C PHE A 148 -5.32 -21.24 2.09
N LYS A 149 -6.57 -21.71 2.02
CA LYS A 149 -6.98 -22.82 1.15
C LYS A 149 -7.74 -22.31 -0.08
N PRO A 150 -7.23 -22.56 -1.31
CA PRO A 150 -7.94 -22.21 -2.53
C PRO A 150 -9.29 -22.89 -2.62
N ALA A 151 -10.30 -22.15 -3.07
CA ALA A 151 -11.64 -22.69 -3.22
C ALA A 151 -12.45 -21.90 -4.28
N PRO A 152 -13.58 -22.43 -4.83
CA PRO A 152 -14.21 -21.89 -6.05
C PRO A 152 -14.76 -20.45 -5.92
N GLY A 153 -14.01 -19.43 -6.35
CA GLY A 153 -14.36 -18.01 -6.14
C GLY A 153 -13.51 -17.31 -5.07
N TYR A 154 -12.56 -18.03 -4.49
CA TYR A 154 -11.52 -17.58 -3.57
C TYR A 154 -10.28 -18.49 -3.74
N THR A 155 -9.75 -18.52 -4.95
CA THR A 155 -8.61 -19.33 -5.36
C THR A 155 -7.33 -18.48 -5.41
N VAL A 156 -7.42 -17.29 -5.99
CA VAL A 156 -6.28 -16.40 -6.21
C VAL A 156 -5.87 -15.72 -4.91
N THR A 157 -6.83 -15.30 -4.09
CA THR A 157 -6.52 -14.59 -2.84
C THR A 157 -5.64 -15.45 -1.91
N PRO A 158 -5.98 -16.73 -1.59
CA PRO A 158 -5.09 -17.61 -0.83
C PRO A 158 -3.72 -17.80 -1.47
N VAL A 159 -3.67 -17.95 -2.80
CA VAL A 159 -2.42 -18.15 -3.53
C VAL A 159 -1.53 -16.92 -3.40
N LEU A 160 -2.07 -15.71 -3.58
CA LEU A 160 -1.33 -14.46 -3.39
C LEU A 160 -0.84 -14.33 -1.94
N VAL A 161 -1.67 -14.69 -0.96
CA VAL A 161 -1.30 -14.63 0.45
C VAL A 161 -0.13 -15.56 0.77
N VAL A 162 -0.24 -16.83 0.37
CA VAL A 162 0.82 -17.82 0.58
C VAL A 162 2.09 -17.44 -0.17
N LEU A 163 1.96 -16.95 -1.41
CA LEU A 163 3.10 -16.49 -2.20
C LEU A 163 3.83 -15.32 -1.54
N ASN A 164 3.11 -14.31 -1.05
CA ASN A 164 3.71 -13.18 -0.33
C ASN A 164 4.44 -13.65 0.95
N ILE A 165 3.82 -14.55 1.72
CA ILE A 165 4.42 -15.11 2.94
C ILE A 165 5.70 -15.89 2.60
N ALA A 166 5.66 -16.74 1.57
CA ALA A 166 6.83 -17.49 1.11
C ALA A 166 7.96 -16.55 0.67
N ILE A 167 7.66 -15.56 -0.18
CA ILE A 167 8.64 -14.56 -0.65
C ILE A 167 9.25 -13.79 0.53
N PHE A 168 8.46 -13.42 1.53
CA PHE A 168 8.98 -12.75 2.72
C PHE A 168 10.00 -13.59 3.48
N PHE A 169 9.70 -14.86 3.76
CA PHE A 169 10.64 -15.72 4.47
C PHE A 169 11.89 -16.05 3.65
N ILE A 170 11.74 -16.26 2.33
CA ILE A 170 12.88 -16.47 1.42
C ILE A 170 13.79 -15.23 1.40
N THR A 171 13.21 -14.04 1.26
CA THR A 171 14.00 -12.79 1.19
C THR A 171 14.68 -12.49 2.52
N TRP A 172 14.02 -12.75 3.66
CA TRP A 172 14.62 -12.66 4.98
C TRP A 172 15.77 -13.65 5.17
N ALA A 173 15.63 -14.91 4.74
CA ALA A 173 16.70 -15.88 4.80
C ALA A 173 17.92 -15.46 3.98
N ILE A 174 17.70 -14.92 2.76
CA ILE A 174 18.78 -14.39 1.92
C ILE A 174 19.45 -13.17 2.57
N MET A 175 18.66 -12.25 3.15
CA MET A 175 19.21 -11.08 3.86
C MET A 175 20.10 -11.50 5.04
N ILE A 176 19.61 -12.39 5.91
CA ILE A 176 20.37 -12.90 7.04
C ILE A 176 21.65 -13.59 6.55
N GLY A 177 21.55 -14.44 5.53
CA GLY A 177 22.71 -15.11 4.94
C GLY A 177 23.77 -14.13 4.43
N ARG A 178 23.35 -13.03 3.80
CA ARG A 178 24.28 -11.98 3.33
C ARG A 178 24.92 -11.20 4.46
N VAL A 179 24.16 -10.79 5.47
CA VAL A 179 24.70 -10.08 6.64
C VAL A 179 25.72 -10.97 7.36
N VAL A 180 25.40 -12.25 7.54
CA VAL A 180 26.31 -13.23 8.14
C VAL A 180 27.57 -13.42 7.29
N ALA A 181 27.44 -13.55 5.97
CA ALA A 181 28.59 -13.67 5.08
C ALA A 181 29.51 -12.44 5.15
N ILE A 182 28.94 -11.23 5.18
CA ILE A 182 29.70 -9.98 5.31
C ILE A 182 30.39 -9.91 6.66
N ALA A 183 29.72 -10.30 7.75
CA ALA A 183 30.32 -10.38 9.09
C ALA A 183 31.51 -11.37 9.12
N MET A 184 31.38 -12.53 8.48
CA MET A 184 32.43 -13.54 8.42
C MET A 184 33.65 -13.05 7.62
N LEU A 185 33.43 -12.48 6.44
CA LEU A 185 34.50 -11.94 5.60
C LEU A 185 35.21 -10.74 6.27
N SER A 186 34.45 -9.86 6.91
CA SER A 186 34.94 -8.75 7.72
C SER A 186 35.90 -9.22 8.81
N LYS A 187 35.49 -10.25 9.57
CA LYS A 187 36.32 -10.87 10.61
C LYS A 187 37.57 -11.52 10.03
N GLN A 188 37.47 -12.22 8.90
CA GLN A 188 38.60 -12.87 8.23
C GLN A 188 39.63 -11.86 7.72
N ASN A 189 39.18 -10.73 7.18
CA ASN A 189 40.04 -9.71 6.59
C ASN A 189 40.51 -8.64 7.59
N GLY A 190 40.17 -8.76 8.88
CA GLY A 190 40.54 -7.78 9.91
C GLY A 190 39.85 -6.42 9.81
N HIS A 191 38.77 -6.29 9.04
CA HIS A 191 38.03 -5.05 8.81
C HIS A 191 36.79 -4.99 9.70
N ALA A 192 36.96 -4.64 10.99
CA ALA A 192 35.90 -4.66 12.00
C ALA A 192 34.74 -3.66 11.74
N ASP A 193 34.92 -2.72 10.81
CA ASP A 193 33.99 -1.64 10.44
C ASP A 193 33.01 -2.02 9.32
N ALA A 194 33.22 -3.15 8.63
CA ALA A 194 32.39 -3.53 7.48
C ALA A 194 30.89 -3.67 7.80
N LEU A 195 30.53 -4.11 9.03
CA LEU A 195 29.14 -4.16 9.47
C LEU A 195 28.54 -2.78 9.76
N GLN A 196 29.35 -1.83 10.21
CA GLN A 196 28.91 -0.44 10.44
C GLN A 196 28.70 0.31 9.11
N ASN A 197 29.43 -0.08 8.07
CA ASN A 197 29.33 0.49 6.73
C ASN A 197 28.29 -0.21 5.83
N LEU A 198 27.51 -1.17 6.38
CA LEU A 198 26.47 -1.87 5.63
C LEU A 198 25.34 -0.92 5.24
N ASN A 199 25.14 -0.75 3.94
CA ASN A 199 23.98 -0.04 3.41
C ASN A 199 22.81 -1.00 3.17
N MET A 200 21.80 -0.94 4.04
CA MET A 200 20.58 -1.75 3.91
C MET A 200 19.81 -1.47 2.60
N GLU A 201 19.87 -0.25 2.08
CA GLU A 201 19.25 0.09 0.80
C GLU A 201 19.84 -0.75 -0.34
N ASP A 202 21.16 -0.91 -0.41
CA ASP A 202 21.81 -1.72 -1.44
C ASP A 202 21.41 -3.21 -1.33
N ILE A 203 21.22 -3.72 -0.11
CA ILE A 203 20.70 -5.07 0.12
C ILE A 203 19.26 -5.19 -0.41
N TYR A 204 18.36 -4.26 -0.06
CA TYR A 204 16.98 -4.30 -0.57
C TYR A 204 16.92 -4.18 -2.10
N LEU A 205 17.70 -3.27 -2.68
CA LEU A 205 17.78 -3.09 -4.12
C LEU A 205 18.23 -4.36 -4.83
N SER A 206 19.20 -5.09 -4.26
CA SER A 206 19.66 -6.35 -4.83
C SER A 206 18.62 -7.49 -4.78
N LEU A 207 17.61 -7.37 -3.92
CA LEU A 207 16.51 -8.34 -3.78
C LEU A 207 15.29 -7.99 -4.65
N GLY A 208 15.34 -6.89 -5.40
CA GLY A 208 14.27 -6.50 -6.32
C GLY A 208 13.24 -5.54 -5.73
N PHE A 209 13.54 -4.88 -4.61
CA PHE A 209 12.66 -3.83 -4.08
C PHE A 209 12.50 -2.68 -5.08
N ASN A 210 11.38 -1.97 -5.03
CA ASN A 210 11.11 -0.88 -5.94
C ASN A 210 11.96 0.35 -5.59
N ASN A 211 12.52 1.00 -6.61
CA ASN A 211 13.23 2.26 -6.48
C ASN A 211 13.17 2.99 -7.82
N ARG A 212 12.94 4.30 -7.72
CA ARG A 212 12.82 5.21 -8.85
C ARG A 212 13.99 5.11 -9.84
N THR A 213 15.23 5.22 -9.36
CA THR A 213 16.41 5.28 -10.22
C THR A 213 16.57 3.99 -11.02
N GLN A 214 16.40 2.83 -10.39
CA GLN A 214 16.56 1.52 -11.03
C GLN A 214 15.44 1.27 -12.04
N VAL A 215 14.20 1.62 -11.71
CA VAL A 215 13.07 1.50 -12.66
C VAL A 215 13.31 2.33 -13.91
N LEU A 216 13.65 3.61 -13.74
CA LEU A 216 13.88 4.51 -14.87
C LEU A 216 15.17 4.19 -15.64
N SER A 217 16.08 3.43 -15.03
CA SER A 217 17.26 2.85 -15.70
C SER A 217 16.97 1.53 -16.42
N GLY A 218 15.69 1.16 -16.59
CA GLY A 218 15.26 -0.01 -17.35
C GLY A 218 14.89 -1.24 -16.51
N GLN A 219 14.98 -1.18 -15.17
CA GLN A 219 14.62 -2.30 -14.30
C GLN A 219 13.11 -2.36 -14.02
N VAL A 220 12.30 -2.37 -15.07
CA VAL A 220 10.84 -2.22 -15.02
C VAL A 220 10.12 -3.36 -14.29
N TRP A 221 10.75 -4.53 -14.19
CA TRP A 221 10.23 -5.67 -13.42
C TRP A 221 10.06 -5.33 -11.93
N ARG A 222 10.76 -4.31 -11.42
CA ARG A 222 10.63 -3.81 -10.04
C ARG A 222 9.24 -3.26 -9.72
N LEU A 223 8.51 -2.80 -10.73
CA LEU A 223 7.11 -2.37 -10.59
C LEU A 223 6.19 -3.52 -10.17
N ILE A 224 6.59 -4.77 -10.44
CA ILE A 224 5.86 -5.98 -10.06
C ILE A 224 6.49 -6.60 -8.81
N THR A 225 7.81 -6.82 -8.81
CA THR A 225 8.46 -7.51 -7.67
C THR A 225 8.32 -6.75 -6.36
N GLY A 226 8.32 -5.41 -6.41
CA GLY A 226 8.07 -4.56 -5.25
C GLY A 226 6.72 -4.83 -4.57
N THR A 227 5.69 -5.26 -5.32
CA THR A 227 4.37 -5.60 -4.77
C THR A 227 4.40 -6.83 -3.86
N PHE A 228 5.39 -7.70 -3.99
CA PHE A 228 5.49 -8.96 -3.22
C PHE A 228 6.49 -8.89 -2.06
N LEU A 229 7.34 -7.87 -2.03
CA LEU A 229 8.40 -7.70 -1.05
C LEU A 229 7.88 -6.92 0.18
N HIS A 230 8.41 -7.23 1.36
CA HIS A 230 7.97 -6.62 2.62
C HIS A 230 9.15 -6.40 3.57
N PHE A 231 9.16 -5.26 4.26
CA PHE A 231 10.23 -4.87 5.17
C PHE A 231 10.22 -5.59 6.54
N SER A 232 9.04 -5.98 7.04
CA SER A 232 8.91 -6.56 8.39
C SER A 232 7.72 -7.50 8.52
N LEU A 233 7.74 -8.31 9.58
CA LEU A 233 6.69 -9.29 9.87
C LEU A 233 5.32 -8.62 10.07
N LEU A 234 5.28 -7.49 10.81
CA LEU A 234 4.04 -6.75 11.01
C LEU A 234 3.53 -6.08 9.73
N HIS A 235 4.42 -5.71 8.80
CA HIS A 235 4.04 -5.16 7.51
C HIS A 235 3.35 -6.21 6.64
N ILE A 236 3.94 -7.40 6.50
CA ILE A 236 3.29 -8.47 5.74
C ILE A 236 2.01 -8.95 6.42
N ALA A 237 1.98 -9.11 7.74
CA ALA A 237 0.78 -9.53 8.46
C ALA A 237 -0.40 -8.59 8.22
N GLY A 238 -0.16 -7.27 8.29
CA GLY A 238 -1.17 -6.26 7.98
C GLY A 238 -1.67 -6.35 6.54
N ASN A 239 -0.76 -6.41 5.56
CA ASN A 239 -1.15 -6.51 4.15
C ASN A 239 -1.95 -7.80 3.86
N MET A 240 -1.54 -8.93 4.42
CA MET A 240 -2.25 -10.20 4.18
C MET A 240 -3.64 -10.21 4.82
N LEU A 241 -3.80 -9.64 6.01
CA LEU A 241 -5.12 -9.49 6.64
C LEU A 241 -6.07 -8.68 5.74
N VAL A 242 -5.60 -7.53 5.23
CA VAL A 242 -6.41 -6.67 4.36
C VAL A 242 -6.64 -7.30 2.98
N LEU A 243 -5.65 -8.00 2.43
CA LEU A 243 -5.78 -8.73 1.16
C LEU A 243 -6.82 -9.85 1.26
N ILE A 244 -6.80 -10.61 2.35
CA ILE A 244 -7.80 -11.64 2.65
C ILE A 244 -9.21 -11.03 2.70
N TYR A 245 -9.35 -9.89 3.40
CA TYR A 245 -10.60 -9.15 3.49
C TYR A 245 -11.12 -8.75 2.10
N ILE A 246 -10.35 -7.96 1.35
CA ILE A 246 -10.82 -7.39 0.08
C ILE A 246 -10.96 -8.47 -1.02
N GLY A 247 -10.08 -9.48 -1.01
CA GLY A 247 -10.15 -10.60 -1.94
C GLY A 247 -11.39 -11.46 -1.75
N SER A 248 -11.83 -11.68 -0.49
CA SER A 248 -13.08 -12.40 -0.22
C SER A 248 -14.32 -11.72 -0.78
N LEU A 249 -14.28 -10.38 -0.92
CA LEU A 249 -15.39 -9.59 -1.47
C LEU A 249 -15.37 -9.55 -3.01
N LEU A 250 -14.18 -9.41 -3.61
CA LEU A 250 -14.06 -9.09 -5.04
C LEU A 250 -13.81 -10.31 -5.93
N GLU A 251 -13.08 -11.32 -5.48
CA GLU A 251 -12.63 -12.40 -6.37
C GLU A 251 -13.81 -13.17 -6.98
N SER A 252 -14.82 -13.47 -6.19
CA SER A 252 -16.03 -14.16 -6.64
C SER A 252 -16.87 -13.35 -7.63
N LYS A 253 -16.80 -12.02 -7.54
CA LYS A 253 -17.56 -11.10 -8.41
C LYS A 253 -16.84 -10.83 -9.73
N LEU A 254 -15.51 -10.73 -9.71
CA LEU A 254 -14.70 -10.44 -10.89
C LEU A 254 -14.27 -11.71 -11.65
N GLY A 255 -14.24 -12.85 -10.95
CA GLY A 255 -13.65 -14.09 -11.43
C GLY A 255 -12.12 -14.11 -11.25
N LYS A 256 -11.57 -15.32 -11.07
CA LYS A 256 -10.17 -15.55 -10.70
C LYS A 256 -9.15 -14.78 -11.56
N TRP A 257 -9.27 -14.85 -12.89
CA TRP A 257 -8.28 -14.27 -13.80
C TRP A 257 -8.35 -12.74 -13.84
N ASN A 258 -9.56 -12.18 -13.90
CA ASN A 258 -9.71 -10.72 -13.90
C ASN A 258 -9.27 -10.13 -12.55
N TYR A 259 -9.61 -10.78 -11.43
CA TYR A 259 -9.13 -10.38 -10.11
C TYR A 259 -7.60 -10.37 -10.03
N LEU A 260 -6.94 -11.44 -10.49
CA LEU A 260 -5.48 -11.53 -10.52
C LEU A 260 -4.85 -10.43 -11.38
N ILE A 261 -5.36 -10.25 -12.60
CA ILE A 261 -4.82 -9.26 -13.54
C ILE A 261 -5.01 -7.85 -12.96
N LEU A 262 -6.20 -7.53 -12.45
CA LEU A 262 -6.47 -6.22 -11.85
C LEU A 262 -5.63 -5.95 -10.59
N TYR A 263 -5.37 -6.96 -9.76
CA TYR A 263 -4.43 -6.86 -8.64
C TYR A 263 -3.03 -6.47 -9.13
N LEU A 264 -2.52 -7.15 -10.18
CA LEU A 264 -1.20 -6.85 -10.75
C LEU A 264 -1.16 -5.47 -11.43
N LEU A 265 -2.16 -5.12 -12.24
CA LEU A 265 -2.21 -3.84 -12.96
C LEU A 265 -2.28 -2.65 -12.01
N THR A 266 -3.11 -2.73 -10.98
CA THR A 266 -3.18 -1.67 -9.95
C THR A 266 -1.92 -1.60 -9.11
N GLY A 267 -1.26 -2.74 -8.84
CA GLY A 267 0.07 -2.78 -8.22
C GLY A 267 1.16 -2.08 -9.05
N ILE A 268 1.14 -2.28 -10.38
CA ILE A 268 2.04 -1.58 -11.30
C ILE A 268 1.73 -0.08 -11.30
N CYS A 269 0.46 0.32 -11.42
CA CYS A 269 0.06 1.73 -11.37
C CYS A 269 0.45 2.40 -10.04
N ALA A 270 0.26 1.73 -8.91
CA ALA A 270 0.74 2.19 -7.61
C ALA A 270 2.27 2.40 -7.60
N SER A 271 3.02 1.44 -8.12
CA SER A 271 4.48 1.53 -8.22
C SER A 271 4.93 2.66 -9.16
N ILE A 272 4.22 2.91 -10.27
CA ILE A 272 4.47 4.05 -11.15
C ILE A 272 4.26 5.37 -10.42
N THR A 273 3.14 5.54 -9.72
CA THR A 273 2.86 6.76 -8.94
C THR A 273 3.92 6.98 -7.87
N SER A 274 4.37 5.92 -7.20
CA SER A 274 5.49 5.97 -6.26
C SER A 274 6.79 6.43 -6.94
N VAL A 275 7.15 5.85 -8.09
CA VAL A 275 8.35 6.22 -8.86
C VAL A 275 8.31 7.69 -9.32
N VAL A 276 7.13 8.20 -9.67
CA VAL A 276 6.96 9.61 -10.07
C VAL A 276 7.10 10.55 -8.88
N TRP A 277 6.53 10.20 -7.73
CA TRP A 277 6.43 11.10 -6.57
C TRP A 277 7.67 11.07 -5.66
N ASN A 278 8.20 9.88 -5.40
CA ASN A 278 9.25 9.66 -4.42
C ASN A 278 10.62 9.65 -5.10
N HIS A 279 11.41 10.68 -4.85
CA HIS A 279 12.71 10.88 -5.50
C HIS A 279 13.85 10.01 -4.96
N SER A 280 13.68 9.42 -3.77
CA SER A 280 14.69 8.62 -3.09
C SER A 280 14.05 7.55 -2.22
N GLY A 281 14.86 6.62 -1.70
CA GLY A 281 14.41 5.55 -0.83
C GLY A 281 13.96 4.31 -1.59
N VAL A 282 13.65 3.27 -0.81
CA VAL A 282 13.26 1.97 -1.32
C VAL A 282 11.82 1.69 -0.89
N MET A 283 11.01 1.20 -1.82
CA MET A 283 9.59 0.93 -1.60
C MET A 283 9.28 -0.53 -1.87
N ALA A 284 8.38 -1.09 -1.07
CA ALA A 284 7.86 -2.42 -1.27
C ALA A 284 6.58 -2.61 -0.48
N GLY A 285 5.75 -3.54 -0.91
CA GLY A 285 4.55 -3.98 -0.21
C GLY A 285 3.37 -4.20 -1.15
N ALA A 286 2.52 -5.15 -0.77
CA ALA A 286 1.28 -5.43 -1.49
C ALA A 286 0.23 -4.30 -1.35
N SER A 287 0.44 -3.35 -0.45
CA SER A 287 -0.53 -2.31 -0.09
C SER A 287 -0.98 -1.47 -1.29
N GLY A 288 -0.10 -1.14 -2.25
CA GLY A 288 -0.51 -0.39 -3.44
C GLY A 288 -1.58 -1.13 -4.27
N ALA A 289 -1.37 -2.43 -4.51
CA ALA A 289 -2.34 -3.28 -5.19
C ALA A 289 -3.62 -3.50 -4.36
N ILE A 290 -3.50 -3.60 -3.03
CA ILE A 290 -4.65 -3.70 -2.11
C ILE A 290 -5.50 -2.42 -2.18
N PHE A 291 -4.89 -1.24 -2.20
CA PHE A 291 -5.60 0.02 -2.43
C PHE A 291 -6.25 0.06 -3.82
N GLY A 292 -5.61 -0.54 -4.82
CA GLY A 292 -6.23 -0.84 -6.12
C GLY A 292 -7.52 -1.64 -6.02
N LEU A 293 -7.51 -2.73 -5.27
CA LEU A 293 -8.70 -3.53 -5.02
C LEU A 293 -9.77 -2.71 -4.27
N PHE A 294 -9.41 -1.87 -3.31
CA PHE A 294 -10.35 -0.94 -2.69
C PHE A 294 -10.94 0.05 -3.69
N GLY A 295 -10.14 0.59 -4.61
CA GLY A 295 -10.61 1.45 -5.68
C GLY A 295 -11.63 0.75 -6.57
N ILE A 296 -11.38 -0.51 -6.92
CA ILE A 296 -12.31 -1.34 -7.69
C ILE A 296 -13.63 -1.53 -6.92
N LEU A 297 -13.55 -1.86 -5.63
CA LEU A 297 -14.73 -1.98 -4.78
C LEU A 297 -15.52 -0.67 -4.73
N LEU A 298 -14.85 0.48 -4.56
CA LEU A 298 -15.50 1.79 -4.55
C LEU A 298 -16.20 2.10 -5.88
N ALA A 299 -15.59 1.74 -7.01
CA ALA A 299 -16.24 1.90 -8.32
C ALA A 299 -17.51 1.05 -8.42
N LEU A 300 -17.47 -0.22 -8.02
CA LEU A 300 -18.66 -1.08 -7.98
C LEU A 300 -19.74 -0.50 -7.03
N LEU A 301 -19.34 -0.04 -5.84
CA LEU A 301 -20.25 0.60 -4.88
C LEU A 301 -20.82 1.94 -5.38
N SER A 302 -20.16 2.62 -6.31
CA SER A 302 -20.68 3.84 -6.94
C SER A 302 -21.84 3.58 -7.92
N THR A 303 -22.09 2.31 -8.24
CA THR A 303 -23.16 1.85 -9.14
C THR A 303 -24.27 1.11 -8.38
N ASN A 304 -25.25 0.57 -9.11
CA ASN A 304 -26.31 -0.31 -8.57
C ASN A 304 -25.86 -1.77 -8.47
N PHE A 305 -24.56 -2.05 -8.50
CA PHE A 305 -24.02 -3.42 -8.43
C PHE A 305 -24.27 -4.09 -7.07
N TYR A 306 -24.30 -3.31 -5.98
CA TYR A 306 -24.65 -3.77 -4.65
C TYR A 306 -25.97 -3.14 -4.19
N GLU A 307 -26.76 -3.90 -3.43
CA GLU A 307 -27.97 -3.39 -2.76
C GLU A 307 -27.59 -2.27 -1.75
N ALA A 308 -28.51 -1.33 -1.51
CA ALA A 308 -28.23 -0.08 -0.82
C ALA A 308 -27.71 -0.26 0.63
N ASN A 309 -28.26 -1.22 1.38
CA ASN A 309 -27.84 -1.50 2.74
C ASN A 309 -26.48 -2.21 2.79
N ALA A 310 -26.27 -3.22 1.93
CA ALA A 310 -24.96 -3.86 1.77
C ALA A 310 -23.88 -2.84 1.35
N LYS A 311 -24.21 -1.93 0.43
CA LYS A 311 -23.35 -0.84 0.00
C LYS A 311 -22.91 0.04 1.18
N ARG A 312 -23.84 0.42 2.06
CA ARG A 312 -23.52 1.24 3.24
C ARG A 312 -22.55 0.54 4.18
N ALA A 313 -22.78 -0.73 4.49
CA ALA A 313 -21.88 -1.52 5.35
C ALA A 313 -20.49 -1.70 4.73
N LEU A 314 -20.42 -1.97 3.43
CA LEU A 314 -19.16 -2.11 2.68
C LEU A 314 -18.38 -0.78 2.60
N LEU A 315 -19.06 0.36 2.48
CA LEU A 315 -18.41 1.68 2.52
C LEU A 315 -17.80 1.97 3.89
N ILE A 316 -18.54 1.71 4.97
CA ILE A 316 -18.04 1.95 6.35
C ILE A 316 -16.82 1.06 6.64
N SER A 317 -16.92 -0.23 6.35
CA SER A 317 -15.80 -1.17 6.57
C SER A 317 -14.58 -0.84 5.70
N THR A 318 -14.80 -0.48 4.43
CA THR A 318 -13.73 0.01 3.54
C THR A 318 -13.06 1.27 4.09
N ALA A 319 -13.82 2.25 4.55
CA ALA A 319 -13.28 3.48 5.12
C ALA A 319 -12.39 3.21 6.35
N ILE A 320 -12.79 2.27 7.21
CA ILE A 320 -12.02 1.88 8.39
C ILE A 320 -10.69 1.21 8.00
N PHE A 321 -10.72 0.27 7.04
CA PHE A 321 -9.50 -0.40 6.58
C PHE A 321 -8.55 0.55 5.85
N VAL A 322 -9.08 1.47 5.04
CA VAL A 322 -8.28 2.52 4.40
C VAL A 322 -7.67 3.44 5.46
N ALA A 323 -8.46 3.90 6.44
CA ALA A 323 -7.98 4.73 7.54
C ALA A 323 -6.89 4.03 8.36
N TYR A 324 -7.06 2.75 8.69
CA TYR A 324 -6.03 1.96 9.36
C TYR A 324 -4.74 1.87 8.53
N SER A 325 -4.86 1.71 7.22
CA SER A 325 -3.72 1.48 6.32
C SER A 325 -2.89 2.74 6.02
N ILE A 326 -3.44 3.93 6.26
CA ILE A 326 -2.73 5.21 6.09
C ILE A 326 -2.06 5.72 7.37
N ILE A 327 -2.37 5.17 8.55
CA ILE A 327 -1.75 5.60 9.81
C ILE A 327 -0.30 5.09 9.86
N PRO A 328 0.71 5.99 9.96
CA PRO A 328 2.11 5.61 9.99
C PRO A 328 2.51 5.07 11.37
N ILE A 329 2.08 3.85 11.72
CA ILE A 329 2.49 3.20 12.96
C ILE A 329 3.88 2.56 12.75
N GLY A 330 4.93 3.33 13.05
CA GLY A 330 6.32 2.86 13.10
C GLY A 330 6.92 2.43 11.75
N ARG A 331 6.43 2.98 10.63
CA ARG A 331 6.82 2.59 9.25
C ARG A 331 6.82 3.78 8.30
N GLN A 332 7.68 3.75 7.29
CA GLN A 332 7.54 4.59 6.10
C GLN A 332 6.39 4.05 5.25
N VAL A 333 5.29 4.80 5.19
CA VAL A 333 4.11 4.46 4.38
C VAL A 333 4.22 5.18 3.05
N ASP A 334 4.13 4.44 1.94
CA ASP A 334 4.14 5.02 0.60
C ASP A 334 2.74 5.51 0.22
N HIS A 335 2.43 6.74 0.65
CA HIS A 335 1.14 7.38 0.37
C HIS A 335 0.90 7.60 -1.14
N ALA A 336 1.97 7.82 -1.92
CA ALA A 336 1.87 7.97 -3.37
C ALA A 336 1.44 6.65 -4.03
N ALA A 337 2.00 5.52 -3.59
CA ALA A 337 1.57 4.20 -4.04
C ALA A 337 0.10 3.92 -3.67
N HIS A 338 -0.32 4.26 -2.46
CA HIS A 338 -1.71 4.07 -2.02
C HIS A 338 -2.68 4.90 -2.87
N PHE A 339 -2.36 6.17 -3.11
CA PHE A 339 -3.17 7.05 -3.95
C PHE A 339 -3.24 6.56 -5.40
N GLY A 340 -2.11 6.21 -6.01
CA GLY A 340 -2.03 5.69 -7.37
C GLY A 340 -2.78 4.36 -7.54
N GLY A 341 -2.65 3.48 -6.56
CA GLY A 341 -3.42 2.23 -6.47
C GLY A 341 -4.91 2.52 -6.43
N LEU A 342 -5.38 3.31 -5.47
CA LEU A 342 -6.80 3.64 -5.30
C LEU A 342 -7.42 4.26 -6.56
N LEU A 343 -6.74 5.24 -7.15
CA LEU A 343 -7.23 5.96 -8.33
C LEU A 343 -7.29 5.05 -9.56
N SER A 344 -6.22 4.30 -9.84
CA SER A 344 -6.22 3.32 -10.95
C SER A 344 -7.25 2.22 -10.74
N GLY A 345 -7.39 1.73 -9.51
CA GLY A 345 -8.41 0.79 -9.11
C GLY A 345 -9.82 1.30 -9.37
N TYR A 346 -10.11 2.55 -9.02
CA TYR A 346 -11.42 3.15 -9.28
C TYR A 346 -11.74 3.22 -10.78
N ALA A 347 -10.76 3.64 -11.59
CA ALA A 347 -10.92 3.66 -13.06
C ALA A 347 -11.11 2.25 -13.64
N PHE A 348 -10.29 1.28 -13.22
CA PHE A 348 -10.40 -0.10 -13.70
C PHE A 348 -11.65 -0.81 -13.18
N GLY A 349 -12.15 -0.44 -12.00
CA GLY A 349 -13.40 -0.95 -11.46
C GLY A 349 -14.61 -0.50 -12.28
N TRP A 350 -14.59 0.72 -12.82
CA TRP A 350 -15.60 1.17 -13.79
C TRP A 350 -15.52 0.36 -15.10
N LEU A 351 -14.32 0.10 -15.62
CA LEU A 351 -14.15 -0.78 -16.77
C LEU A 351 -14.68 -2.19 -16.49
N ALA A 352 -14.36 -2.75 -15.31
CA ALA A 352 -14.82 -4.06 -14.88
C ALA A 352 -16.35 -4.11 -14.76
N TYR A 353 -16.98 -3.08 -14.18
CA TYR A 353 -18.43 -2.95 -14.10
C TYR A 353 -19.08 -2.98 -15.50
N LEU A 354 -18.59 -2.17 -16.43
CA LEU A 354 -19.09 -2.14 -17.82
C LEU A 354 -18.87 -3.49 -18.52
N GLY A 355 -17.71 -4.12 -18.29
CA GLY A 355 -17.38 -5.44 -18.80
C GLY A 355 -18.32 -6.52 -18.28
N LEU A 356 -18.67 -6.49 -16.99
CA LEU A 356 -19.64 -7.42 -16.39
C LEU A 356 -21.05 -7.16 -16.96
N LYS A 357 -21.48 -5.90 -17.00
CA LYS A 357 -22.82 -5.50 -17.48
C LYS A 357 -23.08 -5.90 -18.93
N HIS A 358 -22.06 -5.77 -19.79
CA HIS A 358 -22.18 -6.06 -21.22
C HIS A 358 -21.55 -7.40 -21.63
N GLN A 359 -21.15 -8.25 -20.68
CA GLN A 359 -20.48 -9.53 -20.93
C GLN A 359 -19.19 -9.41 -21.77
N LYS A 360 -18.46 -8.30 -21.62
CA LYS A 360 -17.20 -7.96 -22.30
C LYS A 360 -16.03 -7.83 -21.33
N THR A 361 -15.92 -8.75 -20.37
CA THR A 361 -14.88 -8.74 -19.33
C THR A 361 -13.45 -8.80 -19.88
N LEU A 362 -13.24 -9.53 -20.98
CA LEU A 362 -11.94 -9.56 -21.68
C LEU A 362 -11.55 -8.18 -22.21
N THR A 363 -12.48 -7.48 -22.89
CA THR A 363 -12.23 -6.13 -23.43
C THR A 363 -11.90 -5.14 -22.30
N ALA A 364 -12.64 -5.17 -21.20
CA ALA A 364 -12.37 -4.33 -20.04
C ALA A 364 -10.95 -4.56 -19.49
N THR A 365 -10.54 -5.83 -19.38
CA THR A 365 -9.21 -6.21 -18.88
C THR A 365 -8.09 -5.82 -19.85
N LEU A 366 -8.31 -5.97 -21.16
CA LEU A 366 -7.37 -5.53 -22.20
C LEU A 366 -7.20 -4.00 -22.19
N SER A 367 -8.28 -3.24 -22.03
CA SER A 367 -8.22 -1.78 -21.92
C SER A 367 -7.41 -1.33 -20.69
N ALA A 368 -7.64 -1.95 -19.54
CA ALA A 368 -6.86 -1.69 -18.33
C ALA A 368 -5.36 -2.02 -18.56
N THR A 369 -5.07 -3.15 -19.20
CA THR A 369 -3.71 -3.57 -19.53
C THR A 369 -3.02 -2.57 -20.47
N ALA A 370 -3.71 -2.16 -21.54
CA ALA A 370 -3.19 -1.18 -22.51
C ALA A 370 -2.89 0.16 -21.83
N PHE A 371 -3.77 0.62 -20.94
CA PHE A 371 -3.54 1.83 -20.14
C PHE A 371 -2.30 1.69 -19.27
N THR A 372 -2.16 0.60 -18.52
CA THR A 372 -0.99 0.37 -17.64
C THR A 372 0.32 0.31 -18.44
N VAL A 373 0.33 -0.34 -19.60
CA VAL A 373 1.50 -0.39 -20.49
C VAL A 373 1.87 1.01 -20.98
N LEU A 374 0.89 1.79 -21.44
CA LEU A 374 1.11 3.17 -21.89
C LEU A 374 1.62 4.05 -20.76
N ALA A 375 1.01 3.98 -19.57
CA ALA A 375 1.43 4.73 -18.39
C ALA A 375 2.86 4.37 -17.97
N THR A 376 3.23 3.09 -18.06
CA THR A 376 4.60 2.61 -17.79
C THR A 376 5.59 3.21 -18.79
N ALA A 377 5.28 3.16 -20.09
CA ALA A 377 6.14 3.72 -21.13
C ALA A 377 6.32 5.24 -20.96
N ILE A 378 5.23 5.98 -20.69
CA ILE A 378 5.28 7.42 -20.42
C ILE A 378 6.15 7.71 -19.20
N CYS A 379 5.99 6.95 -18.11
CA CYS A 379 6.79 7.12 -16.91
C CYS A 379 8.29 6.97 -17.20
N ILE A 380 8.68 5.93 -17.95
CA ILE A 380 10.09 5.66 -18.28
C ILE A 380 10.67 6.75 -19.19
N ILE A 381 9.90 7.21 -20.18
CA ILE A 381 10.38 8.17 -21.18
C ILE A 381 10.42 9.60 -20.63
N ALA A 382 9.38 10.00 -19.87
CA ALA A 382 9.21 11.38 -19.44
C ALA A 382 9.88 11.68 -18.09
N ALA A 383 10.01 10.71 -17.19
CA ALA A 383 10.54 10.98 -15.86
C ALA A 383 12.09 11.08 -15.88
N PRO A 384 12.68 12.17 -15.37
CA PRO A 384 14.13 12.35 -15.35
C PRO A 384 14.80 11.35 -14.39
N VAL A 385 15.93 10.73 -14.73
CA VAL A 385 16.74 9.99 -13.74
C VAL A 385 17.58 10.98 -12.93
N TYR A 386 17.38 11.05 -11.62
CA TYR A 386 18.12 11.96 -10.73
C TYR A 386 19.31 11.27 -10.07
N GLN A 387 20.41 12.00 -9.89
CA GLN A 387 21.69 11.51 -9.37
C GLN A 387 21.89 11.82 -7.87
N LEU A 388 20.88 11.53 -7.04
CA LEU A 388 20.91 11.85 -5.60
C LEU A 388 21.94 11.02 -4.82
N LYS A 389 22.14 9.74 -5.19
CA LYS A 389 23.17 8.88 -4.58
C LYS A 389 24.58 9.42 -4.86
N GLU A 390 24.84 9.81 -6.12
CA GLU A 390 26.10 10.41 -6.53
C GLU A 390 26.37 11.73 -5.81
N LEU A 391 25.34 12.57 -5.61
CA LEU A 391 25.46 13.79 -4.80
C LEU A 391 25.89 13.48 -3.37
N SER A 392 25.30 12.46 -2.73
CA SER A 392 25.65 12.03 -1.36
C SER A 392 27.09 11.52 -1.28
N GLU A 393 27.49 10.65 -2.21
CA GLU A 393 28.84 10.10 -2.27
C GLU A 393 29.92 11.18 -2.49
N LEU A 394 29.67 12.10 -3.44
CA LEU A 394 30.56 13.23 -3.69
C LEU A 394 30.62 14.19 -2.49
N GLY A 395 29.49 14.38 -1.79
CA GLY A 395 29.45 15.15 -0.54
C GLY A 395 30.33 14.53 0.55
N ALA A 396 30.24 13.21 0.78
CA ALA A 396 31.06 12.50 1.74
C ALA A 396 32.56 12.50 1.37
N GLN A 397 32.88 12.44 0.06
CA GLN A 397 34.27 12.59 -0.42
C GLN A 397 34.80 14.01 -0.19
N THR A 398 33.97 15.03 -0.44
CA THR A 398 34.31 16.44 -0.20
C THR A 398 34.67 16.65 1.26
N GLN A 399 33.82 16.21 2.19
CA GLN A 399 34.06 16.37 3.63
C GLN A 399 35.36 15.69 4.08
N ARG A 400 35.63 14.46 3.62
CA ARG A 400 36.88 13.76 3.93
C ARG A 400 38.10 14.51 3.43
N LEU A 401 38.09 14.95 2.16
CA LEU A 401 39.20 15.69 1.57
C LEU A 401 39.43 17.04 2.25
N THR A 402 38.37 17.78 2.58
CA THR A 402 38.48 19.05 3.31
C THR A 402 39.08 18.86 4.70
N ASN A 403 38.71 17.79 5.42
CA ASN A 403 39.31 17.47 6.72
C ASN A 403 40.81 17.17 6.61
N GLU A 404 41.20 16.34 5.64
CA GLU A 404 42.61 16.03 5.38
C GLU A 404 43.41 17.28 4.97
N LEU A 405 42.84 18.14 4.13
CA LEU A 405 43.46 19.40 3.74
C LEU A 405 43.61 20.35 4.92
N ASN A 406 42.59 20.45 5.78
CA ASN A 406 42.70 21.24 7.00
C ASN A 406 43.79 20.72 7.93
N GLN A 407 43.95 19.40 8.02
CA GLN A 407 45.06 18.79 8.76
C GLN A 407 46.42 19.17 8.16
N ASP A 408 46.59 19.02 6.85
CA ASP A 408 47.84 19.34 6.15
C ASP A 408 48.22 20.83 6.29
N PHE A 409 47.24 21.73 6.19
CA PHE A 409 47.46 23.18 6.17
C PHE A 409 47.54 23.83 7.55
N TYR A 410 46.76 23.40 8.53
CA TYR A 410 46.65 24.07 9.84
C TYR A 410 47.32 23.30 10.99
N TYR A 411 47.49 21.99 10.89
CA TYR A 411 47.88 21.13 12.02
C TYR A 411 49.16 20.31 11.74
N THR A 412 50.21 20.98 11.25
CA THR A 412 51.51 20.38 10.88
C THR A 412 52.70 21.01 11.60
N ASP A 413 52.54 21.29 12.90
CA ASP A 413 53.57 21.98 13.72
C ASP A 413 54.82 21.12 14.01
N SER A 414 54.74 19.81 13.79
CA SER A 414 55.85 18.87 13.97
C SER A 414 56.80 18.77 12.77
N LEU A 415 56.46 19.36 11.62
CA LEU A 415 57.26 19.30 10.39
C LEU A 415 58.13 20.54 10.22
N ASN A 416 59.38 20.36 9.79
CA ASN A 416 60.21 21.50 9.39
C ASN A 416 59.71 22.11 8.06
N ARG A 417 60.16 23.34 7.74
CA ARG A 417 59.69 24.09 6.56
C ARG A 417 59.84 23.31 5.25
N GLN A 418 60.95 22.62 5.05
CA GLN A 418 61.18 21.83 3.82
C GLN A 418 60.25 20.62 3.74
N GLN A 419 60.07 19.89 4.84
CA GLN A 419 59.15 18.75 4.92
C GLN A 419 57.70 19.18 4.67
N ARG A 420 57.27 20.30 5.26
CA ARG A 420 55.94 20.86 5.03
C ARG A 420 55.76 21.34 3.59
N LEU A 421 56.78 21.97 2.98
CA LEU A 421 56.73 22.34 1.55
C LEU A 421 56.60 21.12 0.65
N GLN A 422 57.30 20.03 0.94
CA GLN A 422 57.18 18.78 0.19
C GLN A 422 55.79 18.14 0.35
N LEU A 423 55.23 18.11 1.56
CA LEU A 423 53.87 17.65 1.82
C LEU A 423 52.85 18.44 1.00
N LEU A 424 52.87 19.77 1.11
CA LEU A 424 51.90 20.63 0.46
C LEU A 424 51.99 20.56 -1.07
N SER A 425 53.21 20.64 -1.62
CA SER A 425 53.43 20.66 -3.07
C SER A 425 53.14 19.32 -3.74
N LYS A 426 53.50 18.19 -3.12
CA LYS A 426 53.39 16.85 -3.75
C LYS A 426 52.11 16.11 -3.40
N LYS A 427 51.53 16.31 -2.20
CA LYS A 427 50.33 15.60 -1.75
C LYS A 427 49.12 16.51 -1.67
N SER A 428 49.20 17.60 -0.92
CA SER A 428 48.01 18.43 -0.65
C SER A 428 47.51 19.14 -1.92
N MET A 429 48.37 19.60 -2.82
CA MET A 429 47.93 20.17 -4.10
C MET A 429 47.17 19.17 -4.99
N LEU A 430 47.53 17.88 -4.97
CA LEU A 430 46.76 16.84 -5.68
C LEU A 430 45.37 16.65 -5.07
N LYS A 431 45.26 16.72 -3.73
CA LYS A 431 43.97 16.70 -3.02
C LYS A 431 43.13 17.93 -3.38
N VAL A 432 43.74 19.11 -3.44
CA VAL A 432 43.09 20.37 -3.88
C VAL A 432 42.59 20.28 -5.33
N ASP A 433 43.36 19.67 -6.24
CA ASP A 433 42.93 19.43 -7.63
C ASP A 433 41.76 18.43 -7.70
N THR A 434 41.79 17.41 -6.85
CA THR A 434 40.72 16.41 -6.73
C THR A 434 39.43 17.03 -6.17
N LEU A 435 39.54 17.87 -5.15
CA LEU A 435 38.44 18.63 -4.56
C LEU A 435 37.76 19.51 -5.62
N GLY A 436 38.52 20.23 -6.44
CA GLY A 436 37.96 21.04 -7.53
C GLY A 436 37.27 20.21 -8.62
N ARG A 437 37.78 19.01 -8.94
CA ARG A 437 37.09 18.08 -9.85
C ARG A 437 35.76 17.61 -9.28
N ILE A 438 35.71 17.27 -8.00
CA ILE A 438 34.48 16.89 -7.30
C ILE A 438 33.46 18.02 -7.34
N GLY A 439 33.87 19.27 -7.02
CA GLY A 439 33.00 20.44 -7.10
C GLY A 439 32.35 20.60 -8.48
N LYS A 440 33.16 20.52 -9.55
CA LYS A 440 32.66 20.58 -10.93
C LYS A 440 31.68 19.47 -11.27
N ASN A 441 31.88 18.26 -10.74
CA ASN A 441 30.96 17.14 -10.94
C ASN A 441 29.64 17.38 -10.22
N ILE A 442 29.67 17.84 -8.96
CA ILE A 442 28.47 18.20 -8.18
C ILE A 442 27.60 19.20 -8.94
N GLY A 443 28.20 20.25 -9.52
CA GLY A 443 27.47 21.27 -10.28
C GLY A 443 26.83 20.78 -11.59
N LYS A 444 27.22 19.60 -12.10
CA LYS A 444 26.68 18.99 -13.33
C LYS A 444 25.62 17.93 -13.09
N LEU A 445 25.37 17.56 -11.84
CA LEU A 445 24.42 16.49 -11.52
C LEU A 445 22.99 16.89 -11.90
N ARG A 446 22.27 15.93 -12.49
CA ARG A 446 20.83 16.06 -12.73
C ARG A 446 20.09 15.79 -11.42
N LEU A 447 19.51 16.82 -10.85
CA LEU A 447 18.88 16.79 -9.52
C LEU A 447 17.50 17.45 -9.57
N PRO A 448 16.60 17.16 -8.60
CA PRO A 448 15.39 17.95 -8.43
C PRO A 448 15.72 19.40 -8.10
N GLU A 449 14.80 20.33 -8.36
CA GLU A 449 15.09 21.77 -8.40
C GLU A 449 15.78 22.31 -7.14
N LYS A 450 15.25 21.98 -5.94
CA LYS A 450 15.83 22.39 -4.65
C LYS A 450 17.27 21.87 -4.50
N GLN A 451 17.48 20.56 -4.72
CA GLN A 451 18.80 19.95 -4.61
C GLN A 451 19.77 20.44 -5.68
N HIS A 452 19.28 20.77 -6.88
CA HIS A 452 20.11 21.35 -7.93
C HIS A 452 20.64 22.73 -7.54
N LYS A 453 19.78 23.61 -6.98
CA LYS A 453 20.19 24.91 -6.45
C LYS A 453 21.25 24.76 -5.35
N ILE A 454 21.02 23.85 -4.39
CA ILE A 454 21.98 23.54 -3.33
C ILE A 454 23.30 23.01 -3.90
N ALA A 455 23.26 22.10 -4.88
CA ALA A 455 24.46 21.55 -5.51
C ALA A 455 25.29 22.62 -6.23
N LEU A 456 24.65 23.59 -6.89
CA LEU A 456 25.34 24.72 -7.52
C LEU A 456 26.05 25.60 -6.48
N ILE A 457 25.40 25.89 -5.35
CA ILE A 457 26.02 26.64 -4.25
C ILE A 457 27.21 25.87 -3.67
N LYS A 458 27.04 24.56 -3.38
CA LYS A 458 28.13 23.69 -2.91
C LYS A 458 29.30 23.65 -3.90
N SER A 459 29.03 23.54 -5.20
CA SER A 459 30.05 23.59 -6.24
C SER A 459 30.84 24.91 -6.22
N LYS A 460 30.17 26.06 -6.00
CA LYS A 460 30.82 27.37 -5.89
C LYS A 460 31.66 27.48 -4.62
N ILE A 461 31.15 27.00 -3.47
CA ILE A 461 31.89 26.96 -2.22
C ILE A 461 33.18 26.16 -2.40
N ILE A 462 33.10 24.97 -3.00
CA ILE A 462 34.26 24.09 -3.24
C ILE A 462 35.31 24.79 -4.14
N ASP A 463 34.87 25.53 -5.17
CA ASP A 463 35.77 26.29 -6.03
C ASP A 463 36.50 27.41 -5.26
N LEU A 464 35.80 28.12 -4.37
CA LEU A 464 36.42 29.14 -3.51
C LEU A 464 37.34 28.51 -2.44
N GLU A 465 36.97 27.37 -1.86
CA GLU A 465 37.84 26.62 -0.93
C GLU A 465 39.13 26.16 -1.63
N GLN A 466 39.02 25.70 -2.88
CA GLN A 466 40.19 25.40 -3.72
C GLN A 466 41.09 26.64 -3.86
N GLN A 467 40.53 27.82 -4.12
CA GLN A 467 41.31 29.06 -4.21
C GLN A 467 42.00 29.41 -2.89
N VAL A 468 41.31 29.26 -1.75
CA VAL A 468 41.88 29.48 -0.41
C VAL A 468 43.10 28.58 -0.18
N TYR A 469 42.99 27.27 -0.42
CA TYR A 469 44.13 26.35 -0.23
C TYR A 469 45.32 26.68 -1.14
N ARG A 470 45.08 27.13 -2.38
CA ARG A 470 46.16 27.57 -3.28
C ARG A 470 46.84 28.84 -2.77
N LEU A 471 46.08 29.82 -2.29
CA LEU A 471 46.62 31.05 -1.71
C LEU A 471 47.43 30.77 -0.43
N LEU A 472 46.94 29.89 0.44
CA LEU A 472 47.67 29.43 1.63
C LEU A 472 49.00 28.75 1.25
N TYR A 473 49.00 27.95 0.18
CA TYR A 473 50.22 27.34 -0.32
C TYR A 473 51.22 28.38 -0.85
N LEU A 474 50.75 29.38 -1.61
CA LEU A 474 51.61 30.47 -2.10
C LEU A 474 52.17 31.32 -0.95
N GLU A 475 51.35 31.65 0.05
CA GLU A 475 51.78 32.36 1.25
C GLU A 475 52.91 31.60 1.97
N PHE A 476 52.77 30.28 2.12
CA PHE A 476 53.78 29.44 2.75
C PHE A 476 55.04 29.27 1.90
N LYS A 477 54.88 29.09 0.58
CA LYS A 477 55.98 28.90 -0.38
C LYS A 477 56.88 30.13 -0.46
N GLU A 478 56.27 31.31 -0.58
CA GLU A 478 56.97 32.59 -0.72
C GLU A 478 57.42 33.17 0.62
N ASP A 479 57.02 32.55 1.74
CA ASP A 479 57.30 33.02 3.10
C ASP A 479 56.83 34.46 3.37
N ASN A 480 55.81 34.90 2.63
CA ASN A 480 55.26 36.25 2.71
C ASN A 480 53.84 36.22 3.26
N LYS A 481 53.74 36.33 4.59
CA LYS A 481 52.49 36.23 5.33
C LYS A 481 51.48 37.34 5.06
N THR A 482 51.81 38.42 4.35
CA THR A 482 50.88 39.55 4.14
C THR A 482 50.36 39.63 2.72
N LYS A 483 51.14 39.17 1.74
CA LYS A 483 50.86 39.30 0.30
C LYS A 483 49.49 38.74 -0.12
N TYR A 484 49.05 37.63 0.46
CA TYR A 484 47.81 36.94 0.04
C TYR A 484 46.66 37.04 1.05
N ARG A 485 46.88 37.60 2.26
CA ARG A 485 45.88 37.62 3.33
C ARG A 485 44.57 38.32 2.96
N GLN A 486 44.64 39.45 2.27
CA GLN A 486 43.44 40.17 1.85
C GLN A 486 42.60 39.33 0.88
N GLN A 487 43.24 38.60 -0.04
CA GLN A 487 42.56 37.71 -0.98
C GLN A 487 41.91 36.54 -0.22
N ILE A 488 42.66 35.87 0.67
CA ILE A 488 42.15 34.78 1.52
C ILE A 488 40.92 35.24 2.32
N TYR A 489 40.99 36.41 2.98
CA TYR A 489 39.89 36.96 3.75
C TYR A 489 38.66 37.25 2.88
N SER A 490 38.87 37.90 1.73
CA SER A 490 37.78 38.20 0.79
C SER A 490 37.09 36.95 0.24
N THR A 491 37.87 35.91 -0.08
CA THR A 491 37.36 34.63 -0.57
C THR A 491 36.63 33.86 0.53
N THR A 492 37.15 33.90 1.75
CA THR A 492 36.51 33.27 2.92
C THR A 492 35.16 33.93 3.24
N ASN A 493 35.06 35.26 3.14
CA ASN A 493 33.78 35.95 3.32
C ASN A 493 32.76 35.52 2.27
N LYS A 494 33.15 35.43 0.99
CA LYS A 494 32.27 34.91 -0.08
C LYS A 494 31.79 33.47 0.21
N ILE A 495 32.66 32.62 0.77
CA ILE A 495 32.28 31.26 1.20
C ILE A 495 31.21 31.35 2.30
N ASN A 496 31.38 32.22 3.28
CA ASN A 496 30.42 32.38 4.38
C ASN A 496 29.06 32.90 3.87
N ASP A 497 29.05 33.85 2.94
CA ASP A 497 27.83 34.35 2.30
C ASP A 497 27.06 33.22 1.60
N LEU A 498 27.78 32.40 0.82
CA LEU A 498 27.19 31.23 0.14
C LEU A 498 26.71 30.16 1.14
N ARG A 499 27.41 29.96 2.26
CA ARG A 499 26.96 29.05 3.33
C ARG A 499 25.69 29.57 4.00
N SER A 500 25.56 30.88 4.16
CA SER A 500 24.32 31.50 4.65
C SER A 500 23.17 31.31 3.65
N GLU A 501 23.41 31.49 2.35
CA GLU A 501 22.42 31.22 1.29
C GLU A 501 22.02 29.74 1.26
N TRP A 502 22.98 28.84 1.45
CA TRP A 502 22.70 27.42 1.55
C TRP A 502 21.82 27.10 2.77
N GLY A 503 22.12 27.66 3.95
CA GLY A 503 21.32 27.47 5.17
C GLY A 503 19.87 27.91 5.00
N THR A 504 19.62 29.08 4.40
CA THR A 504 18.25 29.57 4.18
C THR A 504 17.45 28.68 3.21
N LEU A 505 18.11 28.03 2.25
CA LEU A 505 17.46 27.06 1.36
C LEU A 505 17.12 25.74 2.07
N GLU A 506 17.88 25.35 3.10
CA GLU A 506 17.58 24.16 3.89
C GLU A 506 16.40 24.41 4.85
N ASP A 507 16.37 25.58 5.51
CA ASP A 507 15.37 25.94 6.54
C ASP A 507 13.96 26.25 6.00
N ASN A 508 13.81 26.53 4.70
CA ASN A 508 12.49 26.63 4.06
C ASN A 508 11.90 25.21 3.86
N GLU A 509 11.24 24.68 4.89
CA GLU A 509 10.35 23.50 4.89
C GLU A 509 8.93 23.85 5.31
#